data_AF-A0A934YZ57-F1
#
_entry.id   AF-A0A934YZ57-F1
#
_cell.length_a   1.000
_cell.length_b   1.000
_cell.length_c   1.000
_cell.angle_alpha   90.00
_cell.angle_beta   90.00
_cell.angle_gamma   90.00
#
_symmetry.space_group_name_H-M   'P 1'
#
loop_
_entity.id
_entity.type
_entity.pdbx_description
1 polymer ?
#
loop_
_entity_poly.entity_id
_entity_poly.type
_entity_poly.pdbx_seq_one_letter_code
_entity_poly.pdbx_strand_id
1 'polypeptide(L)'
;MRSGPVTNRHWSVDVSFPPARPASRATTILRYGLLGGLLIAALQAVEYRWLVLDHSVQIYGGLVAALFAAFGIWLGRRVTAAKERVVVQEVLVPAAADFVRDDRKVASLGLTPRELEILELIAAGLSNREIGERVHVSENTVKTHSSRVFAKLGAQRRTQAVQLGKELRLIP
;
A
#
# COMPACT_ATOMS: atom_id res chain seq x y z
N MET A 1 -3.18 43.17 -125.55
CA MET A 1 -4.07 42.78 -124.42
C MET A 1 -3.22 42.18 -123.30
N ARG A 2 -3.30 42.80 -122.12
CA ARG A 2 -2.86 42.40 -120.75
C ARG A 2 -1.42 41.92 -120.51
N SER A 3 -0.60 42.87 -120.07
CA SER A 3 0.53 42.69 -119.15
C SER A 3 0.04 42.50 -117.71
N GLY A 4 0.53 41.48 -117.00
CA GLY A 4 0.40 41.34 -115.55
C GLY A 4 1.66 40.66 -114.99
N PRO A 5 2.30 41.19 -113.93
CA PRO A 5 3.49 40.57 -113.36
C PRO A 5 3.11 39.45 -112.39
N VAL A 6 3.70 38.26 -112.57
CA VAL A 6 3.58 37.17 -111.60
C VAL A 6 4.58 37.44 -110.47
N THR A 7 4.08 37.97 -109.35
CA THR A 7 4.89 38.19 -108.14
C THR A 7 5.09 36.85 -107.43
N ASN A 8 6.30 36.30 -107.47
CA ASN A 8 6.63 35.07 -106.75
C ASN A 8 6.86 35.40 -105.26
N ARG A 9 5.80 35.27 -104.43
CA ARG A 9 5.87 35.47 -102.97
C ARG A 9 6.41 34.20 -102.31
N HIS A 10 7.69 34.21 -101.96
CA HIS A 10 8.29 33.26 -101.00
C HIS A 10 7.64 33.47 -99.62
N TRP A 11 6.83 32.52 -99.17
CA TRP A 11 6.32 32.43 -97.81
C TRP A 11 7.37 31.72 -96.94
N SER A 12 8.18 32.48 -96.21
CA SER A 12 9.03 31.92 -95.15
C SER A 12 8.20 31.93 -93.87
N VAL A 13 7.75 30.76 -93.44
CA VAL A 13 7.01 30.60 -92.18
C VAL A 13 8.04 30.56 -91.05
N ASP A 14 8.31 31.71 -90.41
CA ASP A 14 9.12 31.76 -89.19
C ASP A 14 8.35 31.12 -88.03
N VAL A 15 8.62 29.84 -87.78
CA VAL A 15 8.09 29.11 -86.62
C VAL A 15 8.90 29.51 -85.38
N SER A 16 8.57 30.64 -84.79
CA SER A 16 9.11 31.05 -83.48
C SER A 16 8.39 30.26 -82.37
N PHE A 17 9.04 29.22 -81.84
CA PHE A 17 8.56 28.49 -80.67
C PHE A 17 8.72 29.35 -79.40
N PRO A 18 7.69 29.50 -78.55
CA PRO A 18 7.82 30.21 -77.28
C PRO A 18 8.76 29.44 -76.33
N PRO A 19 9.60 30.11 -75.53
CA PRO A 19 10.46 29.42 -74.57
C PRO A 19 9.60 28.69 -73.53
N ALA A 20 9.95 27.43 -73.26
CA ALA A 20 9.32 26.63 -72.22
C ALA A 20 9.44 27.33 -70.86
N ARG A 21 8.31 27.71 -70.25
CA ARG A 21 8.29 28.32 -68.91
C ARG A 21 8.78 27.28 -67.88
N PRO A 22 9.81 27.59 -67.06
CA PRO A 22 10.28 26.62 -66.08
C PRO A 22 9.30 26.48 -64.91
N ALA A 23 8.86 25.24 -64.70
CA ALA A 23 8.53 24.57 -63.44
C ALA A 23 8.08 25.44 -62.23
N SER A 24 6.92 26.09 -62.30
CA SER A 24 6.27 26.66 -61.09
C SER A 24 5.34 25.65 -60.38
N ARG A 25 4.92 24.57 -61.06
CA ARG A 25 3.99 23.57 -60.50
C ARG A 25 4.67 22.60 -59.53
N ALA A 26 5.94 22.27 -59.75
CA ALA A 26 6.69 21.34 -58.90
C ALA A 26 6.90 21.91 -57.49
N THR A 27 7.21 23.21 -57.38
CA THR A 27 7.39 23.90 -56.11
C THR A 27 6.10 23.94 -55.29
N THR A 28 4.95 24.04 -55.95
CA THR A 28 3.64 23.99 -55.31
C THR A 28 3.33 22.62 -54.73
N ILE A 29 3.59 21.55 -55.48
CA ILE A 29 3.43 20.16 -55.01
C ILE A 29 4.36 19.90 -53.82
N LEU A 30 5.61 20.37 -53.88
CA LEU A 30 6.58 20.22 -52.80
C LEU A 30 6.15 20.97 -51.53
N ARG A 31 5.62 22.19 -51.68
CA ARG A 31 5.09 22.99 -50.55
C ARG A 31 3.88 22.33 -49.90
N TYR A 32 2.93 21.83 -50.68
CA TYR A 32 1.77 21.13 -50.14
C TYR A 32 2.14 19.78 -49.51
N GLY A 33 3.11 19.06 -50.08
CA GLY A 33 3.66 17.84 -49.46
C GLY A 33 4.34 18.12 -48.13
N LEU A 34 5.13 19.20 -48.04
CA LEU A 34 5.80 19.61 -46.80
C LEU A 34 4.81 20.09 -45.73
N LEU A 35 3.79 20.86 -46.13
CA LEU A 35 2.68 21.24 -45.26
C LEU A 35 1.89 20.02 -44.74
N GLY A 36 1.59 19.07 -45.62
CA GLY A 36 0.90 17.83 -45.26
C GLY A 36 1.72 16.96 -44.31
N GLY A 37 3.02 16.79 -44.58
CA GLY A 37 3.94 16.06 -43.70
C GLY A 37 4.10 16.72 -42.33
N LEU A 38 4.22 18.06 -42.29
CA LEU A 38 4.28 18.82 -41.04
C LEU A 38 2.98 18.68 -40.25
N LEU A 39 1.83 18.68 -40.92
CA LEU A 39 0.52 18.50 -40.29
C LEU A 39 0.37 17.09 -39.70
N ILE A 40 0.78 16.05 -40.43
CA ILE A 40 0.78 14.66 -39.94
C ILE A 40 1.73 14.51 -38.76
N ALA A 41 2.94 15.06 -38.84
CA ALA A 41 3.92 15.02 -37.75
C ALA A 41 3.41 15.79 -36.51
N ALA A 42 2.75 16.92 -36.69
CA ALA A 42 2.12 17.67 -35.61
C ALA A 42 0.96 16.87 -34.97
N LEU A 43 0.15 16.19 -35.79
CA LEU A 43 -0.93 15.33 -35.31
C LEU A 43 -0.38 14.15 -34.50
N GLN A 44 0.67 13.49 -35.01
CA GLN A 44 1.38 12.44 -34.27
C GLN A 44 2.05 12.95 -32.99
N ALA A 45 2.59 14.16 -32.97
CA ALA A 45 3.17 14.74 -31.76
C ALA A 45 2.10 15.05 -30.69
N VAL A 46 0.89 15.46 -31.12
CA VAL A 46 -0.25 15.66 -30.23
C VAL A 46 -0.76 14.32 -29.70
N GLU A 47 -0.92 13.31 -30.56
CA GLU A 47 -1.28 11.96 -30.15
C GLU A 47 -0.24 11.36 -29.22
N TYR A 48 1.06 11.52 -29.50
CA TYR A 48 2.14 11.05 -28.63
C TYR A 48 2.09 11.70 -27.25
N ARG A 49 1.82 13.01 -27.19
CA ARG A 49 1.70 13.74 -25.92
C ARG A 49 0.44 13.33 -25.14
N TRP A 50 -0.67 13.05 -25.81
CA TRP A 50 -1.89 12.54 -25.17
C TRP A 50 -1.76 11.07 -24.77
N LEU A 51 -1.10 10.22 -25.57
CA LEU A 51 -0.88 8.80 -25.29
C LEU A 51 -0.01 8.59 -24.04
N VAL A 52 1.02 9.45 -23.88
CA VAL A 52 1.86 9.45 -22.69
C VAL A 52 1.09 9.95 -21.47
N LEU A 53 0.20 10.93 -21.59
CA LEU A 53 -0.60 11.44 -20.45
C LEU A 53 -1.73 10.50 -20.02
N ASP A 54 -2.39 9.80 -20.95
CA ASP A 54 -3.53 8.93 -20.66
C ASP A 54 -3.11 7.55 -20.10
N HIS A 55 -2.03 6.95 -20.63
CA HIS A 55 -1.46 5.71 -20.06
C HIS A 55 -0.62 5.95 -18.81
N SER A 56 -0.17 7.19 -18.60
CA SER A 56 0.62 7.57 -17.43
C SER A 56 -0.17 7.39 -16.13
N VAL A 57 -1.48 7.66 -16.10
CA VAL A 57 -2.31 7.46 -14.90
C VAL A 57 -2.43 5.98 -14.53
N GLN A 58 -2.51 5.08 -15.51
CA GLN A 58 -2.58 3.63 -15.26
C GLN A 58 -1.23 3.07 -14.78
N ILE A 59 -0.12 3.52 -15.38
CA ILE A 59 1.23 3.10 -14.98
C ILE A 59 1.57 3.67 -13.59
N TYR A 60 1.26 4.95 -13.33
CA TYR A 60 1.45 5.55 -12.00
C TYR A 60 0.53 4.93 -10.95
N GLY A 61 -0.73 4.66 -11.29
CA GLY A 61 -1.66 3.95 -10.41
C GLY A 61 -1.17 2.55 -10.06
N GLY A 62 -0.65 1.80 -11.04
CA GLY A 62 -0.04 0.49 -10.83
C GLY A 62 1.22 0.55 -9.95
N LEU A 63 2.12 1.52 -10.18
CA LEU A 63 3.31 1.71 -9.36
C LEU A 63 2.96 2.10 -7.92
N VAL A 64 2.02 3.02 -7.73
CA VAL A 64 1.53 3.43 -6.40
C VAL A 64 0.87 2.24 -5.69
N ALA A 65 0.02 1.48 -6.38
CA ALA A 65 -0.61 0.28 -5.83
C ALA A 65 0.42 -0.79 -5.44
N ALA A 66 1.44 -1.02 -6.27
CA ALA A 66 2.52 -1.96 -5.96
C ALA A 66 3.33 -1.52 -4.74
N LEU A 67 3.66 -0.23 -4.64
CA LEU A 67 4.34 0.34 -3.46
C LEU A 67 3.49 0.18 -2.20
N PHE A 68 2.21 0.53 -2.26
CA PHE A 68 1.29 0.38 -1.12
C PHE A 68 1.09 -1.07 -0.72
N ALA A 69 0.96 -1.99 -1.68
CA ALA A 69 0.83 -3.43 -1.40
C ALA A 69 2.10 -3.97 -0.74
N ALA A 70 3.28 -3.64 -1.26
CA ALA A 70 4.56 -4.03 -0.68
C ALA A 70 4.73 -3.46 0.75
N PHE A 71 4.40 -2.18 0.93
CA PHE A 71 4.48 -1.52 2.23
C PHE A 71 3.46 -2.10 3.22
N GLY A 72 2.23 -2.37 2.80
CA GLY A 72 1.19 -2.97 3.62
C GLY A 72 1.53 -4.40 4.04
N ILE A 73 2.09 -5.22 3.12
CA ILE A 73 2.57 -6.57 3.45
C ILE A 73 3.77 -6.49 4.41
N TRP A 74 4.71 -5.59 4.16
CA TRP A 74 5.89 -5.41 5.04
C TRP A 74 5.48 -4.94 6.44
N LEU A 75 4.63 -3.92 6.53
CA LEU A 75 4.16 -3.36 7.79
C LEU A 75 3.27 -4.36 8.52
N GLY A 76 2.38 -5.05 7.80
CA GLY A 76 1.55 -6.14 8.32
C GLY A 76 2.41 -7.26 8.89
N ARG A 77 3.46 -7.70 8.19
CA ARG A 77 4.42 -8.68 8.70
C ARG A 77 5.21 -8.15 9.89
N ARG A 78 5.67 -6.90 9.87
CA ARG A 78 6.45 -6.31 10.98
C ARG A 78 5.65 -6.16 12.26
N VAL A 79 4.37 -5.77 12.16
CA VAL A 79 3.48 -5.60 13.32
C VAL A 79 2.92 -6.94 13.79
N THR A 80 2.55 -7.84 12.87
CA THR A 80 1.96 -9.14 13.20
C THR A 80 3.02 -10.17 13.61
N ALA A 81 4.29 -9.99 13.24
CA ALA A 81 5.39 -10.81 13.74
C ALA A 81 5.58 -10.69 15.26
N ALA A 82 5.05 -9.64 15.90
CA ALA A 82 5.04 -9.50 17.36
C ALA A 82 3.87 -10.22 18.05
N LYS A 83 3.02 -10.94 17.31
CA LYS A 83 1.98 -11.77 17.90
C LYS A 83 2.55 -13.19 18.02
N GLU A 84 3.23 -13.42 19.14
CA GLU A 84 3.63 -14.75 19.58
C GLU A 84 2.50 -15.73 19.31
N ARG A 85 2.85 -16.78 18.58
CA ARG A 85 2.07 -18.00 18.54
C ARG A 85 1.81 -18.38 19.99
N VAL A 86 0.58 -18.20 20.46
CA VAL A 86 0.05 -19.05 21.52
C VAL A 86 -0.05 -20.43 20.87
N VAL A 87 1.10 -21.10 20.79
CA VAL A 87 1.17 -22.53 20.63
C VAL A 87 0.51 -23.02 21.89
N VAL A 88 -0.78 -23.34 21.80
CA VAL A 88 -1.41 -24.31 22.68
C VAL A 88 -0.69 -25.61 22.37
N GLN A 89 0.52 -25.73 22.91
CA GLN A 89 1.13 -27.02 23.05
C GLN A 89 0.23 -27.66 24.09
N GLU A 90 -0.62 -28.58 23.64
CA GLU A 90 -1.27 -29.54 24.51
C GLU A 90 -0.15 -30.37 25.14
N VAL A 91 0.62 -29.76 26.03
CA VAL A 91 1.42 -30.46 27.01
C VAL A 91 0.35 -31.11 27.87
N LEU A 92 0.15 -32.40 27.61
CA LEU A 92 -0.54 -33.32 28.47
C LEU A 92 0.06 -33.10 29.86
N VAL A 93 -0.58 -32.26 30.68
CA VAL A 93 -0.15 -31.99 32.04
C VAL A 93 -0.27 -33.35 32.73
N PRO A 94 0.85 -34.01 33.10
CA PRO A 94 0.74 -35.18 33.95
C PRO A 94 0.02 -34.68 35.20
N ALA A 95 -1.09 -35.33 35.53
CA ALA A 95 -1.91 -35.01 36.68
C ALA A 95 -0.98 -34.72 37.88
N ALA A 96 -1.11 -33.50 38.43
CA ALA A 96 -0.49 -33.08 39.67
C ALA A 96 1.04 -33.28 39.75
N ALA A 97 1.81 -32.42 39.07
CA ALA A 97 2.97 -31.88 39.77
C ALA A 97 2.41 -30.86 40.78
N ASP A 98 2.53 -31.13 42.07
CA ASP A 98 2.05 -30.24 43.12
C ASP A 98 2.63 -28.84 42.89
N PHE A 99 1.78 -27.90 42.47
CA PHE A 99 2.16 -26.51 42.35
C PHE A 99 2.44 -25.99 43.77
N VAL A 100 3.72 -25.95 44.14
CA VAL A 100 4.16 -25.36 45.40
C VAL A 100 4.35 -23.87 45.19
N ARG A 101 3.40 -23.09 45.72
CA ARG A 101 3.46 -21.62 45.69
C ARG A 101 4.67 -21.12 46.48
N ASP A 102 5.37 -20.15 45.93
CA ASP A 102 6.49 -19.49 46.62
C ASP A 102 5.97 -18.38 47.56
N ASP A 103 5.55 -18.77 48.76
CA ASP A 103 5.00 -17.85 49.77
C ASP A 103 6.00 -16.75 50.21
N ARG A 104 7.31 -17.00 50.04
CA ARG A 104 8.34 -15.98 50.31
C ARG A 104 8.22 -14.81 49.34
N LYS A 105 7.93 -15.10 48.06
CA LYS A 105 7.71 -14.07 47.05
C LYS A 105 6.40 -13.31 47.28
N VAL A 106 5.33 -14.02 47.68
CA VAL A 106 4.06 -13.38 48.09
C VAL A 106 4.30 -12.36 49.20
N ALA A 107 5.05 -12.75 50.24
CA ALA A 107 5.39 -11.88 51.36
C ALA A 107 6.29 -10.70 50.93
N SER A 108 7.28 -10.94 50.07
CA SER A 108 8.18 -9.88 49.59
C SER A 108 7.47 -8.79 48.79
N LEU A 109 6.39 -9.14 48.09
CA LEU A 109 5.56 -8.21 47.31
C LEU A 109 4.44 -7.59 48.14
N GLY A 110 4.24 -8.04 49.39
CA GLY A 110 3.14 -7.61 50.24
C GLY A 110 1.76 -7.89 49.63
N LEU A 111 1.61 -8.98 48.88
CA LEU A 111 0.34 -9.36 48.28
C LEU A 111 -0.60 -9.91 49.36
N THR A 112 -1.81 -9.37 49.40
CA THR A 112 -2.86 -9.88 50.31
C THR A 112 -3.48 -11.15 49.75
N PRO A 113 -4.11 -12.00 50.59
CA PRO A 113 -4.79 -13.21 50.12
C PRO A 113 -5.84 -12.92 49.04
N ARG A 114 -6.53 -11.78 49.17
CA ARG A 114 -7.57 -11.38 48.24
C ARG A 114 -7.03 -10.91 46.89
N GLU A 115 -5.90 -10.22 46.91
CA GLU A 115 -5.17 -9.81 45.71
C GLU A 115 -4.63 -11.01 44.94
N LEU A 116 -4.18 -12.04 45.67
CA LEU A 116 -3.70 -13.30 45.09
C LEU A 116 -4.84 -14.08 44.42
N GLU A 117 -5.98 -14.22 45.09
CA GLU A 117 -7.18 -14.85 44.53
C GLU A 117 -7.64 -14.14 43.24
N ILE A 118 -7.62 -12.81 43.22
CA ILE A 118 -7.94 -12.04 42.02
C ILE A 118 -6.90 -12.31 40.91
N LEU A 119 -5.61 -12.40 41.22
CA LEU A 119 -4.56 -12.72 40.25
C LEU A 119 -4.77 -14.11 39.63
N GLU A 120 -5.17 -15.11 40.42
CA GLU A 120 -5.49 -16.46 39.94
C GLU A 120 -6.68 -16.46 38.98
N LEU A 121 -7.76 -15.76 39.34
CA LEU A 121 -8.93 -15.64 38.48
C LEU A 121 -8.64 -14.86 37.19
N ILE A 122 -7.73 -13.89 37.25
CA ILE A 122 -7.22 -13.18 36.08
C ILE A 122 -6.46 -14.13 35.15
N ALA A 123 -5.61 -15.01 35.73
CA ALA A 123 -4.85 -16.02 35.01
C ALA A 123 -5.72 -17.11 34.38
N ALA A 124 -6.84 -17.44 35.03
CA ALA A 124 -7.89 -18.31 34.47
C ALA A 124 -8.67 -17.68 33.30
N GLY A 125 -8.38 -16.41 32.94
CA GLY A 125 -8.98 -15.74 31.79
C GLY A 125 -10.33 -15.06 32.05
N LEU A 126 -10.76 -14.94 33.31
CA LEU A 126 -12.10 -14.41 33.65
C LEU A 126 -12.18 -12.90 33.50
N SER A 127 -13.28 -12.40 32.97
CA SER A 127 -13.57 -10.97 32.92
C SER A 127 -13.75 -10.38 34.33
N ASN A 128 -13.56 -9.07 34.50
CA ASN A 128 -13.70 -8.42 35.81
C ASN A 128 -15.11 -8.59 36.40
N ARG A 129 -16.13 -8.77 35.54
CA ARG A 129 -17.51 -9.05 35.94
C ARG A 129 -17.62 -10.45 36.56
N GLU A 130 -17.12 -11.47 35.86
CA GLU A 130 -17.11 -12.85 36.33
C GLU A 130 -16.27 -13.04 37.60
N ILE A 131 -15.13 -12.33 37.69
CA ILE A 131 -14.32 -12.29 38.91
C ILE A 131 -15.15 -11.73 40.06
N GLY A 132 -15.84 -10.60 39.83
CA GLY A 132 -16.70 -9.96 40.81
C GLY A 132 -17.81 -10.87 41.32
N GLU A 133 -18.45 -11.60 40.41
CA GLU A 133 -19.48 -12.60 40.73
C GLU A 133 -18.93 -13.73 41.61
N ARG A 134 -17.75 -14.27 41.30
CA ARG A 134 -17.14 -15.35 42.11
C ARG A 134 -16.70 -14.89 43.49
N VAL A 135 -16.12 -13.71 43.57
CA VAL A 135 -15.57 -13.19 44.81
C VAL A 135 -16.60 -12.34 45.57
N HIS A 136 -17.84 -12.20 45.10
CA HIS A 136 -18.92 -11.43 45.73
C HIS A 136 -18.57 -9.93 45.92
N VAL A 137 -17.95 -9.31 44.90
CA VAL A 137 -17.66 -7.85 44.88
C VAL A 137 -18.05 -7.23 43.54
N SER A 138 -18.21 -5.91 43.50
CA SER A 138 -18.53 -5.21 42.24
C SER A 138 -17.35 -5.22 41.26
N GLU A 139 -17.63 -5.14 39.96
CA GLU A 139 -16.60 -5.05 38.91
C GLU A 139 -15.62 -3.89 39.15
N ASN A 140 -16.11 -2.76 39.68
CA ASN A 140 -15.28 -1.59 39.99
C ASN A 140 -14.29 -1.88 41.13
N THR A 141 -14.71 -2.69 42.10
CA THR A 141 -13.86 -3.15 43.20
C THR A 141 -12.77 -4.08 42.67
N VAL A 142 -13.11 -5.00 41.75
CA VAL A 142 -12.13 -5.86 41.06
C VAL A 142 -11.11 -5.04 40.29
N LYS A 143 -11.53 -4.00 39.55
CA LYS A 143 -10.60 -3.09 38.84
C LYS A 143 -9.61 -2.43 39.80
N THR A 144 -10.10 -1.98 40.95
CA THR A 144 -9.27 -1.34 41.98
C THR A 144 -8.25 -2.31 42.56
N HIS A 145 -8.67 -3.53 42.93
CA HIS A 145 -7.75 -4.56 43.42
C HIS A 145 -6.75 -4.99 42.36
N SER A 146 -7.18 -5.18 41.11
CA SER A 146 -6.31 -5.54 39.99
C SER A 146 -5.23 -4.48 39.76
N SER A 147 -5.59 -3.19 39.84
CA SER A 147 -4.63 -2.09 39.73
C SER A 147 -3.56 -2.14 40.83
N ARG A 148 -3.96 -2.42 42.08
CA ARG A 148 -3.02 -2.60 43.20
C ARG A 148 -2.11 -3.80 43.01
N VAL A 149 -2.66 -4.92 42.54
CA VAL A 149 -1.88 -6.13 42.20
C VAL A 149 -0.85 -5.81 41.11
N PHE A 150 -1.26 -5.11 40.06
CA PHE A 150 -0.37 -4.74 38.95
C PHE A 150 0.74 -3.80 39.42
N ALA A 151 0.42 -2.82 40.27
CA ALA A 151 1.41 -1.94 40.87
C ALA A 151 2.43 -2.71 41.73
N LYS A 152 1.97 -3.66 42.55
CA LYS A 152 2.85 -4.51 43.39
C LYS A 152 3.74 -5.44 42.55
N LEU A 153 3.22 -5.96 41.44
CA LEU A 153 3.97 -6.82 40.51
C LEU A 153 4.87 -6.03 39.54
N GLY A 154 4.72 -4.70 39.46
CA GLY A 154 5.39 -3.88 38.43
C GLY A 154 4.83 -4.08 37.02
N ALA A 155 3.61 -4.60 36.89
CA ALA A 155 2.95 -4.83 35.62
C ALA A 155 2.17 -3.58 35.16
N GLN A 156 2.21 -3.27 33.86
CA GLN A 156 1.36 -2.22 33.27
C GLN A 156 0.12 -2.79 32.58
N ARG A 157 0.18 -4.07 32.21
CA ARG A 157 -0.87 -4.75 31.43
C ARG A 157 -1.30 -6.04 32.11
N ARG A 158 -2.56 -6.41 31.91
CA ARG A 158 -3.16 -7.65 32.43
C ARG A 158 -2.36 -8.90 32.04
N THR A 159 -1.96 -9.00 30.77
CA THR A 159 -1.16 -10.13 30.28
C THR A 159 0.21 -10.19 30.94
N GLN A 160 0.86 -9.04 31.11
CA GLN A 160 2.15 -8.93 31.79
C GLN A 160 2.05 -9.36 33.25
N ALA A 161 0.96 -9.00 33.95
CA ALA A 161 0.73 -9.41 35.33
C ALA A 161 0.59 -10.93 35.47
N VAL A 162 -0.11 -11.58 34.53
CA VAL A 162 -0.21 -13.06 34.51
C VAL A 162 1.15 -13.71 34.24
N GLN A 163 1.91 -13.17 33.29
CA GLN A 163 3.25 -13.67 32.99
C GLN A 163 4.18 -13.55 34.20
N LEU A 164 4.25 -12.38 34.83
CA LEU A 164 5.05 -12.15 36.04
C LEU A 164 4.58 -13.04 37.20
N GLY A 165 3.27 -13.24 37.35
CA GLY A 165 2.72 -14.16 38.34
C GLY A 165 3.19 -15.60 38.15
N LYS A 166 3.28 -16.08 36.91
CA LYS A 166 3.80 -17.42 36.59
C LYS A 166 5.32 -17.50 36.79
N GLU A 167 6.08 -16.51 36.32
CA GLU A 167 7.55 -16.42 36.49
C GLU A 167 7.94 -16.41 37.98
N LEU A 168 7.14 -15.73 38.80
CA LEU A 168 7.32 -15.65 40.25
C LEU A 168 6.72 -16.85 41.00
N ARG A 169 6.13 -17.84 40.31
CA ARG A 169 5.45 -19.01 40.92
C ARG A 169 4.40 -18.62 41.97
N LEU A 170 3.67 -17.54 41.71
CA LEU A 170 2.54 -17.11 42.53
C LEU A 170 1.24 -17.81 42.11
N ILE A 171 1.14 -18.09 40.82
CA ILE A 171 0.02 -18.72 40.14
C ILE A 171 0.52 -19.82 39.19
N PRO A 172 -0.30 -20.85 38.93
CA PRO A 172 0.04 -21.91 37.96
C PRO A 172 0.07 -21.40 36.51
#